data_AF-W7AFY0-F1
#
_entry.id   AF-W7AFY0-F1
#
_cell.length_a   1.000
_cell.length_b   1.000
_cell.length_c   1.000
_cell.angle_alpha   90.00
_cell.angle_beta   90.00
_cell.angle_gamma   90.00
#
_symmetry.space_group_name_H-M   'P 1'
#
loop_
_entity.id
_entity.type
_entity.pdbx_description
1 polymer ?
#
loop_
_entity_poly.entity_id
_entity_poly.type
_entity_poly.pdbx_seq_one_letter_code
_entity_poly.pdbx_strand_id
1 'polypeptide(L)' 'MENQKKDDSKDSVKAHFEAIEECKDKKEKYVRCFNNWYRNNFLKGDLTQACDDYYEDYQICIIVNKYY' A
#
# COMPACT_ATOMS: atom_id res chain seq x y z
N MET A 1 -2.87 32.84 11.23
CA MET A 1 -2.94 31.91 10.07
C MET A 1 -2.20 30.58 10.31
N GLU A 2 -1.49 30.39 11.43
CA GLU A 2 -0.76 29.14 11.72
C GLU A 2 -1.65 27.97 12.17
N ASN A 3 -2.83 28.24 12.72
CA ASN A 3 -3.74 27.19 13.24
C ASN A 3 -4.41 26.36 12.13
N GLN A 4 -4.68 26.95 10.95
CA GLN A 4 -5.31 26.24 9.82
C GLN A 4 -4.38 25.18 9.21
N LYS A 5 -3.11 25.52 8.93
CA LYS A 5 -2.12 24.58 8.38
C LYS A 5 -1.83 23.38 9.30
N LYS A 6 -1.99 23.55 10.61
CA LYS A 6 -1.76 22.49 11.60
C LYS A 6 -2.93 21.50 11.68
N ASP A 7 -4.13 21.95 11.32
CA ASP A 7 -5.35 21.13 11.27
C ASP A 7 -5.37 20.28 9.99
N ASP A 8 -5.13 20.91 8.84
CA ASP A 8 -5.06 20.24 7.53
C ASP A 8 -4.05 19.09 7.50
N SER A 9 -2.91 19.27 8.19
CA SER A 9 -1.85 18.26 8.29
C SER A 9 -2.25 17.08 9.18
N LYS A 10 -3.01 17.32 10.26
CA LYS A 10 -3.48 16.25 11.15
C LYS A 10 -4.57 15.41 10.51
N ASP A 11 -5.49 16.06 9.79
CA ASP A 11 -6.56 15.37 9.08
C ASP A 11 -6.02 14.52 7.93
N SER A 12 -5.02 15.04 7.19
CA SER A 12 -4.30 14.26 6.18
C SER A 12 -3.62 13.01 6.75
N VAL A 13 -3.03 13.10 7.95
CA VAL A 13 -2.36 11.96 8.59
C VAL A 13 -3.39 10.93 9.07
N LYS A 14 -4.52 11.39 9.63
CA LYS A 14 -5.61 10.52 10.05
C LYS A 14 -6.21 9.74 8.88
N ALA A 15 -6.55 10.43 7.78
CA ALA A 15 -7.07 9.79 6.57
C ALA A 15 -6.08 8.76 5.99
N HIS A 16 -4.78 9.05 6.05
CA HIS A 16 -3.77 8.09 5.62
C HIS A 16 -3.74 6.82 6.49
N PHE A 17 -3.88 6.94 7.81
CA PHE A 17 -3.97 5.79 8.71
C PHE A 17 -5.23 4.96 8.47
N GLU A 18 -6.37 5.62 8.25
CA GLU A 18 -7.64 4.94 7.94
C GLU A 18 -7.56 4.17 6.61
N ALA A 19 -6.96 4.78 5.58
CA ALA A 19 -6.69 4.13 4.30
C ALA A 19 -5.78 2.88 4.46
N ILE A 20 -4.78 2.93 5.35
CA ILE A 20 -3.91 1.78 5.62
C ILE A 20 -4.70 0.60 6.20
N GLU A 21 -5.62 0.85 7.14
CA GLU A 21 -6.41 -0.20 7.76
C GLU A 21 -7.44 -0.79 6.78
N GLU A 22 -8.12 0.04 5.98
CA GLU A 22 -9.07 -0.44 4.96
C GLU A 22 -8.40 -1.27 3.87
N CYS A 23 -7.15 -0.97 3.53
CA CYS A 23 -6.39 -1.66 2.50
C CYS A 23 -5.56 -2.84 3.02
N LYS A 24 -5.69 -3.20 4.31
CA LYS A 24 -4.89 -4.24 4.96
C LYS A 24 -4.99 -5.60 4.27
N ASP A 25 -6.18 -6.05 3.89
CA ASP A 25 -6.37 -7.35 3.24
C ASP A 25 -5.67 -7.42 1.87
N LYS A 26 -5.69 -6.32 1.11
CA LYS A 26 -5.00 -6.23 -0.20
C LYS A 26 -3.49 -6.24 0.01
N LYS A 27 -3.01 -5.50 1.02
CA LYS A 27 -1.60 -5.51 1.44
C LYS A 27 -1.15 -6.91 1.83
N GLU A 28 -1.93 -7.65 2.62
CA GLU A 28 -1.58 -9.01 3.04
C GLU A 28 -1.48 -9.97 1.86
N LYS A 29 -2.39 -9.89 0.88
CA LYS A 29 -2.31 -10.68 -0.36
C LYS A 29 -1.03 -10.38 -1.14
N TYR A 30 -0.72 -9.10 -1.35
CA TYR A 30 0.51 -8.68 -2.02
C TYR A 30 1.76 -9.16 -1.28
N VAL A 31 1.86 -8.89 0.02
CA VAL A 31 3.03 -9.27 0.84
C VAL A 31 3.23 -10.78 0.87
N ARG A 32 2.14 -11.57 0.95
CA ARG A 32 2.23 -13.04 0.88
C ARG A 32 2.78 -13.51 -0.46
N CYS A 33 2.29 -12.96 -1.57
CA CYS A 33 2.81 -13.27 -2.91
C CYS A 33 4.28 -12.87 -3.02
N PHE A 34 4.60 -11.63 -2.67
CA PHE A 34 5.95 -11.07 -2.78
C PHE A 34 6.96 -11.87 -1.98
N ASN A 35 6.66 -12.20 -0.71
CA ASN A 35 7.56 -12.98 0.14
C ASN A 35 7.84 -14.38 -0.42
N ASN A 36 6.84 -15.01 -1.05
CA ASN A 36 7.00 -16.31 -1.70
C ASN A 36 7.90 -16.18 -2.94
N TRP A 37 7.57 -15.26 -3.84
CA TRP A 37 8.35 -14.99 -5.06
C TRP A 37 9.79 -14.58 -4.73
N TYR A 38 9.98 -13.70 -3.75
CA TYR A 38 11.29 -13.21 -3.36
C TYR A 38 12.22 -14.35 -2.94
N ARG A 39 11.74 -15.26 -2.08
CA ARG A 39 12.53 -16.41 -1.59
C ARG A 39 12.77 -17.47 -2.65
N ASN A 40 11.76 -17.73 -3.49
CA ASN A 40 11.77 -18.89 -4.37
C ASN A 40 12.25 -18.60 -5.80
N ASN A 41 12.20 -17.35 -6.24
CA ASN A 41 12.50 -16.92 -7.61
C ASN A 41 13.60 -15.84 -7.59
N PHE A 42 13.32 -14.67 -7.02
CA PHE A 42 14.22 -13.51 -7.10
C PHE A 42 15.62 -13.81 -6.56
N LEU A 43 15.72 -14.37 -5.35
CA LEU A 43 17.02 -14.73 -4.75
C LEU A 43 17.79 -15.80 -5.52
N LYS A 44 17.13 -16.50 -6.46
CA LYS A 44 17.74 -17.50 -7.35
C LYS A 44 18.01 -16.95 -8.75
N GLY A 45 17.81 -15.65 -8.97
CA GLY A 45 18.06 -14.96 -10.24
C GLY A 45 16.88 -14.96 -11.22
N ASP A 46 15.71 -15.49 -10.83
CA ASP A 46 14.50 -15.39 -11.64
C ASP A 46 13.79 -14.06 -11.38
N LEU A 47 13.81 -13.18 -12.38
CA LEU A 47 13.25 -11.83 -12.33
C LEU A 47 11.84 -11.73 -12.92
N THR A 48 11.19 -12.85 -13.22
CA THR A 48 9.82 -12.87 -13.77
C THR A 48 8.86 -12.24 -12.77
N GLN A 49 8.03 -11.30 -13.21
CA GLN A 49 7.01 -10.66 -12.37
C GLN A 49 5.86 -11.64 -12.10
N ALA A 50 5.42 -11.73 -10.84
CA ALA A 50 4.40 -12.70 -10.40
C ALA A 50 3.32 -12.12 -9.46
N CYS A 51 3.48 -10.87 -9.02
CA CYS A 51 2.64 -10.29 -7.97
C CYS A 51 2.03 -8.93 -8.35
N ASP A 52 2.10 -8.54 -9.62
CA ASP A 52 1.74 -7.22 -10.10
C ASP A 52 0.25 -6.93 -9.89
N ASP A 53 -0.64 -7.88 -10.20
CA ASP A 53 -2.08 -7.73 -9.95
C ASP A 53 -2.40 -7.41 -8.49
N TYR A 54 -1.78 -8.13 -7.55
CA TYR A 54 -1.97 -7.87 -6.11
C TYR A 54 -1.37 -6.54 -5.67
N TYR A 55 -0.27 -6.14 -6.30
CA TYR A 55 0.37 -4.86 -6.04
C TYR A 55 -0.50 -3.71 -6.54
N GLU A 56 -1.02 -3.79 -7.76
CA GLU A 56 -1.91 -2.81 -8.36
C GLU A 56 -3.18 -2.64 -7.52
N ASP A 57 -3.84 -3.75 -7.13
CA ASP A 57 -5.00 -3.72 -6.24
C ASP A 57 -4.72 -2.96 -4.93
N TYR A 58 -3.56 -3.24 -4.31
CA TYR A 58 -3.15 -2.56 -3.08
C TYR A 58 -2.85 -1.08 -3.31
N GLN A 59 -2.15 -0.73 -4.39
CA GLN A 59 -1.82 0.66 -4.73
C GLN A 59 -3.08 1.47 -5.03
N ILE A 60 -3.99 0.94 -5.85
CA ILE A 60 -5.26 1.58 -6.18
C ILE A 60 -6.03 1.88 -4.89
N CYS A 61 -6.10 0.93 -3.97
CA CYS A 61 -6.79 1.13 -2.69
C CYS A 61 -6.20 2.29 -1.87
N ILE A 62 -4.87 2.32 -1.70
CA ILE A 62 -4.19 3.38 -0.92
C ILE A 62 -4.30 4.74 -1.60
N ILE A 63 -4.21 4.78 -2.93
CA ILE A 63 -4.24 6.03 -3.70
C ILE A 63 -5.66 6.59 -3.73
N VAL A 64 -6.68 5.78 -4.02
CA VAL A 64 -8.07 6.22 -4.02
C VAL A 64 -8.46 6.75 -2.64
N ASN A 65 -8.16 6.01 -1.58
CA ASN A 65 -8.46 6.44 -0.20
C ASN A 65 -7.64 7.65 0.28
N LYS A 66 -6.63 8.11 -0.48
CA LYS A 66 -5.88 9.34 -0.17
C LYS A 66 -6.58 10.61 -0.70
N TYR A 67 -7.46 10.48 -1.69
CA TYR A 67 -8.07 11.60 -2.41
C TYR A 67 -9.57 11.79 -2.13
N TYR A 68 -10.16 10.95 -1.29
CA TYR A 68 -11.51 11.10 -0.72
C TYR A 68 -11.40 11.45 0.77
#